data_AF-W1YFA9-F1
#
_entry.id   AF-W1YFA9-F1
#
_cell.length_a   1.000
_cell.length_b   1.000
_cell.length_c   1.000
_cell.angle_alpha   90.00
_cell.angle_beta   90.00
_cell.angle_gamma   90.00
#
_symmetry.space_group_name_H-M   'P 1'
#
loop_
_entity.id
_entity.type
_entity.pdbx_description
1 polymer ?
#
loop_
_entity_poly.entity_id
_entity_poly.type
_entity_poly.pdbx_seq_one_letter_code
_entity_poly.pdbx_strand_id
1 'polypeptide(L)'
;DALPISVVDTDVHHGDGSQDVFYHDPDTLYISFHQDGRTLYPGTGFMDEFGGPQAIGGNIDIPLPPGTGDEGLMKVMRELVLPILEEFNPHIVINSAGQDNHFSD
;
A
#
# COMPACT_ATOMS: atom_id res chain seq x y z
N ASP A 1 -11.12 -13.98 -18.00
CA ASP A 1 -10.42 -14.20 -16.72
C ASP A 1 -9.19 -13.34 -16.73
N ALA A 2 -9.21 -12.22 -16.00
CA ALA A 2 -8.01 -11.41 -15.80
C ALA A 2 -7.08 -12.16 -14.83
N LEU A 3 -5.77 -12.00 -15.00
CA LEU A 3 -4.81 -12.56 -14.07
C LEU A 3 -4.64 -11.56 -12.91
N PRO A 4 -4.84 -11.98 -11.65
CA PRO A 4 -4.73 -11.05 -10.53
C PRO A 4 -3.34 -10.44 -10.44
N ILE A 5 -3.28 -9.13 -10.21
CA ILE A 5 -2.04 -8.37 -10.05
C ILE A 5 -2.01 -7.73 -8.67
N SER A 6 -0.80 -7.47 -8.16
CA SER A 6 -0.63 -6.64 -6.99
C SER A 6 0.27 -5.45 -7.27
N VAL A 7 -0.12 -4.30 -6.74
CA VAL A 7 0.71 -3.10 -6.67
C VAL A 7 1.10 -2.90 -5.21
N VAL A 8 2.40 -2.84 -4.95
CA VAL A 8 2.97 -2.51 -3.65
C VAL A 8 3.63 -1.14 -3.78
N ASP A 9 3.10 -0.16 -3.06
CA ASP A 9 3.63 1.20 -3.01
C ASP A 9 4.45 1.42 -1.74
N THR A 10 5.72 1.77 -1.94
CA THR A 10 6.71 1.98 -0.88
C THR A 10 7.15 3.45 -0.75
N ASP A 11 6.50 4.36 -1.47
CA ASP A 11 6.70 5.81 -1.34
C ASP A 11 6.29 6.29 0.07
N VAL A 12 6.88 7.40 0.54
CA VAL A 12 6.51 7.93 1.88
C VAL A 12 5.11 8.53 1.90
N HIS A 13 4.59 8.96 0.74
CA HIS A 13 3.25 9.49 0.60
C HIS A 13 2.26 8.37 0.28
N HIS A 14 1.02 8.54 0.72
CA HIS A 14 -0.05 7.67 0.25
C HIS A 14 -0.26 7.88 -1.26
N GLY A 15 -0.19 6.78 -2.03
CA GLY A 15 -0.50 6.78 -3.47
C GLY A 15 -2.00 6.83 -3.76
N ASP A 16 -2.66 7.90 -3.32
CA ASP A 16 -4.11 8.15 -3.42
C ASP A 16 -4.68 7.96 -4.83
N GLY A 17 -3.98 8.45 -5.86
CA GLY A 17 -4.40 8.28 -7.25
C GLY A 17 -4.38 6.81 -7.71
N SER A 18 -3.40 6.03 -7.26
CA SER A 18 -3.33 4.59 -7.59
C SER A 18 -4.42 3.82 -6.86
N GLN A 19 -4.64 4.13 -5.58
CA GLN A 19 -5.78 3.61 -4.83
C GLN A 19 -7.10 3.87 -5.57
N ASP A 20 -7.38 5.12 -5.96
CA ASP A 20 -8.63 5.49 -6.63
C ASP A 20 -8.86 4.71 -7.94
N VAL A 21 -7.79 4.43 -8.70
CA VAL A 21 -7.87 3.65 -9.95
C VAL A 21 -8.31 2.21 -9.69
N PHE A 22 -7.81 1.58 -8.63
CA PHE A 22 -8.04 0.16 -8.34
C PHE A 22 -9.10 -0.09 -7.25
N TYR A 23 -9.63 0.95 -6.62
CA TYR A 23 -10.49 0.83 -5.42
C TYR A 23 -11.69 -0.09 -5.61
N HIS A 24 -12.20 -0.20 -6.84
CA HIS A 24 -13.35 -1.04 -7.19
C HIS A 24 -13.00 -2.27 -8.04
N ASP A 25 -11.72 -2.53 -8.30
CA ASP A 25 -11.26 -3.62 -9.15
C ASP A 25 -11.09 -4.92 -8.33
N PRO A 26 -11.91 -5.97 -8.56
CA PRO A 26 -11.80 -7.23 -7.83
C PRO A 26 -10.55 -8.05 -8.19
N ASP A 27 -9.87 -7.71 -9.29
CA ASP A 27 -8.71 -8.45 -9.79
C ASP A 27 -7.37 -7.80 -9.39
N THR A 28 -7.40 -6.70 -8.65
CA THR A 28 -6.20 -5.98 -8.20
C THR A 28 -6.12 -5.90 -6.68
N LEU A 29 -4.94 -6.19 -6.14
CA LEU A 29 -4.58 -5.88 -4.76
C LEU A 29 -3.61 -4.69 -4.72
N TYR A 30 -4.07 -3.58 -4.16
CA TYR A 30 -3.25 -2.41 -3.88
C TYR A 30 -2.84 -2.39 -2.39
N ILE A 31 -1.54 -2.29 -2.13
CA ILE A 31 -0.98 -2.14 -0.79
C ILE A 31 -0.12 -0.89 -0.77
N SER A 32 -0.33 0.01 0.19
CA SER A 32 0.55 1.16 0.41
C SER A 32 0.97 1.22 1.89
N PHE A 33 2.27 1.41 2.14
CA PHE A 33 2.76 1.76 3.48
C PHE A 33 3.50 3.08 3.43
N HIS A 34 2.92 4.09 4.06
CA HIS A 34 3.26 5.50 3.91
C HIS A 34 3.21 6.20 5.27
N GLN A 35 3.77 7.40 5.38
CA GLN A 35 3.57 8.22 6.57
C GLN A 35 2.11 8.62 6.69
N ASP A 36 1.60 8.55 7.91
CA ASP A 36 0.21 8.82 8.23
C ASP A 36 -0.30 10.14 7.63
N GLY A 37 -1.42 10.08 6.90
CA GLY A 37 -2.04 11.23 6.22
C GLY A 37 -2.40 12.39 7.15
N ARG A 38 -2.54 12.17 8.47
CA ARG A 38 -2.72 13.29 9.42
C ARG A 38 -1.48 14.19 9.54
N THR A 39 -0.33 13.70 9.08
CA THR A 39 0.98 14.33 9.24
C THR A 39 1.71 14.59 7.92
N LEU A 40 1.23 14.03 6.80
CA LEU A 40 1.84 14.21 5.47
C LEU A 40 0.77 14.33 4.39
N TYR A 41 1.12 14.99 3.27
CA TYR A 41 0.34 14.94 2.04
C TYR A 41 0.14 13.47 1.62
N PRO A 42 -0.97 13.07 0.99
CA PRO A 42 -2.15 13.85 0.56
C PRO A 42 -3.22 14.09 1.64
N GLY A 43 -3.09 13.51 2.83
CA GLY A 43 -4.14 13.60 3.86
C GLY A 43 -5.14 12.44 3.89
N THR A 44 -4.87 11.37 3.15
CA THR A 44 -5.67 10.14 3.03
C THR A 44 -4.80 8.90 3.32
N GLY A 45 -5.34 7.68 3.12
CA GLY A 45 -4.61 6.43 3.34
C GLY A 45 -4.88 5.84 4.73
N PHE A 46 -6.13 5.93 5.18
CA PHE A 46 -6.55 5.41 6.47
C PHE A 46 -6.92 3.93 6.40
N MET A 47 -6.71 3.20 7.50
CA MET A 47 -6.95 1.75 7.55
C MET A 47 -8.40 1.33 7.27
N ASP A 48 -9.37 2.24 7.33
CA ASP A 48 -10.78 1.99 7.00
C ASP A 48 -11.10 2.16 5.50
N GLU A 49 -10.12 2.51 4.67
CA GLU A 49 -10.20 2.60 3.21
C GLU A 49 -9.86 1.23 2.55
N PHE A 50 -10.62 0.17 2.86
CA PHE A 50 -10.28 -1.22 2.48
C PHE A 50 -10.90 -1.70 1.16
N GLY A 51 -11.12 -0.80 0.22
CA GLY A 51 -11.69 -1.10 -1.09
C GLY A 51 -13.21 -1.00 -1.15
N GLY A 52 -13.73 -0.95 -2.38
CA GLY A 52 -15.14 -0.73 -2.64
C GLY A 52 -16.00 -1.99 -2.54
N PRO A 53 -17.33 -1.88 -2.73
CA PRO A 53 -18.27 -2.98 -2.48
C PRO A 53 -18.01 -4.29 -3.24
N GLN A 54 -17.28 -4.23 -4.36
CA GLN A 54 -16.95 -5.39 -5.20
C GLN A 54 -15.51 -5.86 -5.02
N ALA A 55 -14.70 -5.13 -4.24
CA ALA A 55 -13.26 -5.33 -4.06
C ALA A 55 -12.86 -5.14 -2.58
N ILE A 56 -13.72 -5.58 -1.65
CA ILE A 56 -13.45 -5.51 -0.21
C ILE A 56 -12.19 -6.33 0.09
N GLY A 57 -11.20 -5.69 0.72
CA GLY A 57 -9.87 -6.27 0.97
C GLY A 57 -8.90 -6.13 -0.20
N GLY A 58 -9.29 -5.49 -1.30
CA GLY A 58 -8.43 -5.20 -2.46
C GLY A 58 -7.59 -3.92 -2.29
N ASN A 59 -7.86 -3.12 -1.26
CA ASN A 59 -7.04 -1.96 -0.89
C ASN A 59 -6.57 -2.11 0.56
N ILE A 60 -5.28 -1.92 0.82
CA ILE A 60 -4.68 -2.04 2.14
C ILE A 60 -3.73 -0.88 2.38
N ASP A 61 -4.15 0.04 3.25
CA ASP A 61 -3.32 1.13 3.73
C ASP A 61 -2.69 0.81 5.09
N ILE A 62 -1.40 1.07 5.19
CA ILE A 62 -0.60 0.88 6.39
C ILE A 62 0.01 2.23 6.76
N PRO A 63 -0.75 3.12 7.43
CA PRO A 63 -0.24 4.43 7.85
C PRO A 63 0.77 4.29 8.99
N LEU A 64 1.93 4.91 8.82
CA LEU A 64 3.07 4.81 9.74
C LEU A 64 3.34 6.15 10.45
N PRO A 65 3.78 6.12 11.73
CA PRO A 65 4.18 7.33 12.42
C PRO A 65 5.37 8.03 11.73
N PRO A 66 5.46 9.37 11.81
CA PRO A 66 6.63 10.11 11.36
C PRO A 66 7.93 9.59 11.97
N GLY A 67 8.98 9.49 11.16
CA GLY A 67 10.29 8.98 11.59
C GLY A 67 10.38 7.46 11.71
N THR A 68 9.44 6.71 11.13
CA THR A 68 9.57 5.25 10.99
C THR A 68 10.77 4.92 10.11
N GLY A 69 11.84 4.39 10.72
CA GLY A 69 13.06 3.99 10.00
C GLY A 69 13.06 2.53 9.55
N ASP A 70 14.21 2.08 9.05
CA ASP A 70 14.42 0.77 8.43
C ASP A 70 13.82 -0.41 9.22
N GLU A 71 13.98 -0.45 10.54
CA GLU A 71 13.43 -1.55 11.35
C GLU A 71 11.92 -1.64 11.25
N GLY A 72 11.22 -0.50 11.29
CA GLY A 72 9.78 -0.42 11.16
C GLY A 72 9.31 -0.77 9.75
N LEU A 73 9.95 -0.21 8.72
CA LEU A 73 9.66 -0.52 7.31
C LEU A 73 9.85 -2.02 7.02
N MET A 74 10.96 -2.60 7.50
CA MET A 74 11.23 -4.02 7.34
C MET A 74 10.29 -4.92 8.15
N LYS A 75 9.76 -4.44 9.28
CA LYS A 75 8.71 -5.14 10.03
C LYS A 75 7.42 -5.18 9.22
N VAL A 76 6.98 -4.05 8.67
CA VAL A 76 5.80 -3.98 7.79
C VAL A 76 5.94 -4.92 6.59
N MET A 77 7.09 -4.87 5.91
CA MET A 77 7.34 -5.74 4.77
C MET A 77 7.24 -7.23 5.13
N ARG A 78 7.91 -7.66 6.21
CA ARG A 78 7.98 -9.08 6.60
C ARG A 78 6.71 -9.61 7.24
N GLU A 79 6.04 -8.82 8.06
CA GLU A 79 4.93 -9.28 8.89
C GLU A 79 3.55 -8.98 8.29
N LEU A 80 3.47 -8.07 7.32
CA LEU A 80 2.21 -7.69 6.66
C LEU A 80 2.28 -7.94 5.16
N VAL A 81 3.14 -7.21 4.43
CA VAL A 81 3.12 -7.18 2.96
C VAL A 81 3.39 -8.57 2.36
N LEU A 82 4.48 -9.23 2.76
CA LEU A 82 4.84 -10.54 2.21
C LEU A 82 3.79 -11.64 2.51
N PRO A 83 3.27 -11.78 3.75
CA PRO A 83 2.17 -12.71 4.02
C PRO A 83 0.89 -12.42 3.22
N ILE A 84 0.51 -11.15 3.05
CA ILE A 84 -0.67 -10.78 2.26
C ILE A 84 -0.46 -11.16 0.79
N LEU A 85 0.73 -10.89 0.23
CA LEU A 85 1.04 -11.28 -1.15
C LEU A 85 1.04 -12.80 -1.34
N GLU A 86 1.49 -13.56 -0.34
CA GLU A 86 1.44 -15.03 -0.36
C GLU A 86 -0.01 -15.54 -0.36
N GLU A 87 -0.90 -14.93 0.43
CA GLU A 87 -2.32 -15.28 0.48
C GLU A 87 -3.05 -14.89 -0.81
N PHE A 88 -2.82 -13.69 -1.33
CA PHE A 88 -3.43 -13.19 -2.56
C PHE A 88 -2.92 -13.91 -3.81
N ASN A 89 -1.67 -14.38 -3.77
CA ASN A 89 -1.00 -15.12 -4.84
C ASN A 89 -1.11 -14.44 -6.23
N PRO A 90 -0.60 -13.19 -6.37
CA PRO A 90 -0.68 -12.44 -7.62
C PRO A 90 0.22 -13.08 -8.70
N HIS A 91 -0.18 -12.92 -9.96
CA HIS A 91 0.64 -13.33 -11.10
C HIS A 91 1.80 -12.35 -11.37
N ILE A 92 1.59 -11.08 -11.04
CA ILE A 92 2.56 -10.00 -11.21
C ILE A 92 2.51 -9.13 -9.96
N VAL A 93 3.69 -8.79 -9.45
CA VAL A 93 3.86 -7.74 -8.44
C VAL A 93 4.53 -6.54 -9.10
N ILE A 94 3.88 -5.38 -9.00
CA ILE A 94 4.39 -4.08 -9.42
C ILE A 94 4.85 -3.34 -8.16
N ASN A 95 6.09 -2.88 -8.14
CA ASN A 95 6.63 -2.08 -7.05
C ASN A 95 6.64 -0.60 -7.45
N SER A 96 5.76 0.21 -6.85
CA SER A 96 5.78 1.67 -6.94
C SER A 96 6.80 2.18 -5.92
N ALA A 97 8.02 2.41 -6.38
CA ALA A 97 9.22 2.50 -5.53
C ALA A 97 9.72 3.93 -5.33
N GLY A 98 8.90 4.80 -4.74
CA GLY A 98 9.34 6.11 -4.24
C GLY A 98 10.56 6.00 -3.31
N GLN A 99 11.42 7.02 -3.29
CA GLN A 99 12.67 7.04 -2.50
C GLN A 99 12.72 8.21 -1.50
N ASP A 100 11.66 9.01 -1.43
CA ASP A 100 11.49 10.15 -0.53
C ASP A 100 11.22 9.73 0.93
N ASN A 101 11.09 8.43 1.18
CA ASN A 101 11.19 7.84 2.52
C ASN A 101 12.63 7.78 3.06
N HIS A 102 13.64 8.10 2.24
CA HIS A 102 15.03 8.13 2.68
C HIS A 102 15.30 9.32 3.62
N PHE A 103 16.08 9.12 4.68
CA PHE A 103 16.30 10.10 5.75
C PHE A 103 16.89 11.47 5.31
N SER A 104 17.43 11.54 4.09
CA SER A 104 18.08 12.73 3.55
C SER A 104 17.23 13.50 2.53
N ASP A 105 16.03 12.99 2.22
CA ASP A 105 15.00 13.74 1.52
C ASP A 105 14.31 14.69 2.51
#